data_AF-A0A7Z0HTP5-F1
#
_entry.id   AF-A0A7Z0HTP5-F1
#
_cell.length_a   1.000
_cell.length_b   1.000
_cell.length_c   1.000
_cell.angle_alpha   90.00
_cell.angle_beta   90.00
_cell.angle_gamma   90.00
#
_symmetry.space_group_name_H-M   'P 1'
#
loop_
_entity.id
_entity.type
_entity.pdbx_description
1 polymer ?
#
loop_
_entity_poly.entity_id
_entity_poly.type
_entity_poly.pdbx_seq_one_letter_code
_entity_poly.pdbx_strand_id
1 'polypeptide(L)'
;MKLHTLGPSGTDSEQAAQYYLTDETLILHNSFEEVLLHLSDYKGDKIILPVAFKSNQEPDLNWADFNYLNWSQLAIEKTFSLPLMTMSVIENTQFERNVAIVHAATEGLMKRYLTSVNLDNAWGPSVMFAPSKIVALQSFIKEQNRFTIVSEEQFKKLPESSDEKYQIRQQLKPQMVWIVYRVL
;
A
#
# COMPACT_ATOMS: atom_id res chain seq x y z
N MET A 1 1.45 25.51 10.81
CA MET A 1 0.58 24.64 9.99
C MET A 1 1.26 23.29 9.89
N LYS A 2 0.52 22.22 10.16
CA LYS A 2 1.04 20.85 10.12
C LYS A 2 0.54 20.14 8.87
N LEU A 3 1.31 19.17 8.40
CA LEU A 3 0.93 18.24 7.34
C LEU A 3 0.85 16.84 7.94
N HIS A 4 -0.34 16.27 7.96
CA HIS A 4 -0.64 14.97 8.55
C HIS A 4 -0.68 13.89 7.47
N THR A 5 -0.03 12.76 7.74
CA THR A 5 -0.05 11.60 6.86
C THR A 5 0.21 10.29 7.62
N LEU A 6 0.09 9.17 6.92
CA LEU A 6 0.41 7.85 7.43
C LEU A 6 1.94 7.67 7.57
N GLY A 7 2.36 7.19 8.73
CA GLY A 7 3.69 6.68 9.00
C GLY A 7 3.74 5.14 9.02
N PRO A 8 4.83 4.55 9.54
CA PRO A 8 6.05 5.20 10.02
C PRO A 8 6.89 5.79 8.87
N SER A 9 8.08 6.30 9.18
CA SER A 9 9.06 6.71 8.15
C SER A 9 9.41 5.57 7.19
N GLY A 10 9.72 5.92 5.95
CA GLY A 10 10.00 5.01 4.86
C GLY A 10 8.76 4.51 4.12
N THR A 11 7.58 5.09 4.35
CA THR A 11 6.34 4.76 3.61
C THR A 11 6.16 5.63 2.37
N ASP A 12 5.33 5.19 1.42
CA ASP A 12 4.98 5.99 0.25
C ASP A 12 4.30 7.31 0.65
N SER A 13 3.54 7.28 1.74
CA SER A 13 2.84 8.42 2.33
C SER A 13 3.80 9.48 2.89
N GLU A 14 4.89 9.06 3.55
CA GLU A 14 5.94 9.98 3.97
C GLU A 14 6.67 10.59 2.77
N GLN A 15 7.03 9.79 1.76
CA GLN A 15 7.71 10.30 0.55
C GLN A 15 6.84 11.32 -0.20
N ALA A 16 5.53 11.06 -0.31
CA ALA A 16 4.60 12.00 -0.91
C ALA A 16 4.47 13.29 -0.09
N ALA A 17 4.45 13.18 1.24
CA ALA A 17 4.44 14.35 2.10
C ALA A 17 5.73 15.17 1.92
N GLN A 18 6.90 14.53 1.94
CA GLN A 18 8.20 15.19 1.73
C GLN A 18 8.30 15.87 0.36
N TYR A 19 7.72 15.29 -0.69
CA TYR A 19 7.64 15.92 -2.00
C TYR A 19 6.76 17.20 -1.99
N TYR A 20 5.69 17.21 -1.19
CA TYR A 20 4.77 18.33 -1.11
C TYR A 20 5.24 19.44 -0.15
N LEU A 21 5.92 19.06 0.94
CA LEU A 21 6.32 19.97 2.03
C LEU A 21 6.97 21.24 1.48
N THR A 22 6.48 22.38 1.95
CA THR A 22 7.19 23.65 1.80
C THR A 22 7.69 24.09 3.18
N ASP A 23 6.77 24.53 4.02
CA ASP A 23 7.06 25.15 5.32
C ASP A 23 6.30 24.47 6.48
N GLU A 24 5.50 23.44 6.17
CA GLU A 24 4.72 22.71 7.16
C GLU A 24 5.59 21.80 8.03
N THR A 25 5.14 21.54 9.26
CA THR A 25 5.71 20.47 10.08
C THR A 25 5.02 19.14 9.76
N LEU A 26 5.78 18.15 9.32
CA LEU A 26 5.26 16.81 9.03
C LEU A 26 4.92 16.06 10.33
N ILE A 27 3.70 15.50 10.39
CA ILE A 27 3.22 14.65 11.48
C ILE A 27 2.84 13.29 10.91
N LEU A 28 3.46 12.23 11.42
CA LEU A 28 3.23 10.85 11.03
C LEU A 28 2.30 10.15 12.02
N HIS A 29 1.24 9.54 11.50
CA HIS A 29 0.23 8.79 12.26
C HIS A 29 0.40 7.29 12.08
N ASN A 30 -0.07 6.47 13.02
CA ASN A 30 -0.02 5.02 12.86
C ASN A 30 -1.04 4.51 11.85
N SER A 31 -2.11 5.27 11.65
CA SER A 31 -3.19 4.96 10.73
C SER A 31 -3.78 6.24 10.16
N PHE A 32 -4.49 6.15 9.03
CA PHE A 32 -5.19 7.33 8.50
C PHE A 32 -6.44 7.65 9.34
N GLU A 33 -7.05 6.62 9.91
CA GLU A 33 -8.25 6.66 10.75
C GLU A 33 -8.10 7.63 11.93
N GLU A 34 -6.91 7.70 12.54
CA GLU A 34 -6.60 8.66 13.60
C GLU A 34 -6.97 10.10 13.21
N VAL A 35 -6.72 10.46 11.95
CA VAL A 35 -6.97 11.80 11.41
C VAL A 35 -8.36 11.88 10.77
N LEU A 36 -8.69 10.93 9.89
CA LEU A 36 -9.88 11.00 9.05
C LEU A 36 -11.19 10.88 9.85
N LEU A 37 -11.17 10.24 11.03
CA LEU A 37 -12.33 10.14 11.92
C LEU A 37 -12.46 11.31 12.91
N HIS A 38 -11.44 12.15 13.02
CA HIS A 38 -11.37 13.24 14.01
C HIS A 38 -11.02 14.59 13.36
N LEU A 39 -11.53 14.84 12.14
CA LEU A 39 -11.17 16.03 11.35
C LEU A 39 -11.29 17.36 12.11
N SER A 40 -12.27 17.49 13.02
CA SER A 40 -12.45 18.69 13.84
C SER A 40 -11.21 19.10 14.63
N ASP A 41 -10.39 18.13 15.01
CA ASP A 41 -9.20 18.34 15.85
C ASP A 41 -8.01 18.89 15.04
N TYR A 42 -8.12 18.84 13.71
CA TYR A 42 -7.08 19.22 12.76
C TYR A 42 -7.42 20.48 11.96
N LYS A 43 -8.37 21.29 12.44
CA LYS A 43 -8.82 22.51 11.76
C LYS A 43 -7.65 23.44 11.41
N GLY A 44 -7.55 23.83 10.15
CA GLY A 44 -6.49 24.68 9.60
C GLY A 44 -5.20 23.93 9.24
N ASP A 45 -5.04 22.68 9.66
CA ASP A 45 -3.93 21.82 9.23
C ASP A 45 -4.25 21.13 7.90
N LYS A 46 -3.22 20.51 7.32
CA LYS A 46 -3.29 19.81 6.04
C LYS A 46 -3.21 18.31 6.22
N ILE A 47 -3.85 17.57 5.33
CA ILE A 47 -3.83 16.12 5.28
C ILE A 47 -3.45 15.71 3.87
N ILE A 48 -2.48 14.80 3.74
CA ILE A 48 -2.14 14.16 2.47
C ILE A 48 -2.48 12.68 2.53
N LEU A 49 -3.17 12.18 1.50
CA LEU A 49 -3.53 10.76 1.37
C LEU A 49 -3.54 10.31 -0.09
N PRO A 50 -3.36 9.00 -0.36
CA PRO A 50 -3.43 8.48 -1.71
C PRO A 50 -4.88 8.38 -2.18
N VAL A 51 -5.12 8.66 -3.46
CA VAL A 51 -6.39 8.50 -4.19
C VAL A 51 -6.65 7.02 -4.53
N ALA A 52 -6.42 6.17 -3.53
CA ALA A 52 -6.67 4.73 -3.52
C ALA A 52 -6.81 4.21 -2.08
N PHE A 53 -6.78 5.11 -1.08
CA PHE A 53 -6.89 4.73 0.32
C PHE A 53 -8.19 3.95 0.57
N LYS A 54 -8.02 2.83 1.27
CA LYS A 54 -9.08 2.00 1.84
C LYS A 54 -8.62 1.56 3.21
N SER A 55 -9.44 1.80 4.21
CA SER A 55 -9.16 1.33 5.55
C SER A 55 -9.21 -0.20 5.60
N ASN A 56 -8.37 -0.77 6.46
CA ASN A 56 -8.47 -2.17 6.88
C ASN A 56 -9.15 -2.35 8.25
N GLN A 57 -9.44 -1.25 8.95
CA GLN A 57 -10.06 -1.21 10.28
C GLN A 57 -11.54 -0.82 10.19
N GLU A 58 -11.87 0.11 9.30
CA GLU A 58 -13.19 0.70 9.11
C GLU A 58 -13.68 0.45 7.68
N PRO A 59 -14.49 -0.61 7.43
CA PRO A 59 -14.83 -1.06 6.08
C PRO A 59 -15.42 0.03 5.17
N ASP A 60 -16.16 0.97 5.75
CA ASP A 60 -16.82 2.07 5.02
C ASP A 60 -15.89 3.29 4.84
N LEU A 61 -14.72 3.32 5.47
CA LEU A 61 -13.76 4.40 5.33
C LEU A 61 -12.83 4.14 4.15
N ASN A 62 -13.14 4.77 3.03
CA ASN A 62 -12.30 4.79 1.84
C ASN A 62 -12.18 6.22 1.29
N TRP A 63 -11.21 6.45 0.40
CA TRP A 63 -10.96 7.79 -0.15
C TRP A 63 -12.18 8.39 -0.87
N ALA A 64 -12.92 7.59 -1.64
CA ALA A 64 -14.02 8.11 -2.44
C ALA A 64 -15.14 8.64 -1.54
N ASP A 65 -15.59 7.82 -0.58
CA ASP A 65 -16.64 8.22 0.36
C ASP A 65 -16.16 9.34 1.28
N PHE A 66 -14.91 9.28 1.77
CA PHE A 66 -14.32 10.35 2.57
C PHE A 66 -14.33 11.70 1.82
N ASN A 67 -13.93 11.72 0.55
CA ASN A 67 -13.92 12.92 -0.28
C ASN A 67 -15.32 13.49 -0.49
N TYR A 68 -16.31 12.65 -0.82
CA TYR A 68 -17.67 13.11 -1.05
C TYR A 68 -18.38 13.56 0.21
N LEU A 69 -18.23 12.83 1.33
CA LEU A 69 -18.96 13.12 2.56
C LEU A 69 -18.41 14.33 3.31
N ASN A 70 -17.11 14.62 3.17
CA ASN A 70 -16.44 15.73 3.86
C ASN A 70 -16.19 16.95 2.97
N TRP A 71 -16.86 17.05 1.82
CA TRP A 71 -16.65 18.13 0.82
C TRP A 71 -16.79 19.55 1.39
N SER A 72 -17.62 19.74 2.42
CA SER A 72 -17.84 21.04 3.06
C SER A 72 -16.87 21.33 4.22
N GLN A 73 -16.09 20.33 4.65
CA GLN A 73 -15.13 20.43 5.76
C GLN A 73 -13.68 20.42 5.27
N LEU A 74 -13.46 20.17 3.98
CA LEU A 74 -12.14 20.05 3.37
C LEU A 74 -12.06 20.89 2.10
N ALA A 75 -10.96 21.60 1.93
CA ALA A 75 -10.59 22.21 0.65
C ALA A 75 -9.45 21.42 0.01
N ILE A 76 -9.61 21.03 -1.26
CA ILE A 76 -8.52 20.45 -2.04
C ILE A 76 -7.54 21.56 -2.38
N GLU A 77 -6.32 21.48 -1.86
CA GLU A 77 -5.27 22.47 -2.16
C GLU A 77 -4.40 22.04 -3.34
N LYS A 78 -4.10 20.74 -3.44
CA LYS A 78 -3.20 20.22 -4.47
C LYS A 78 -3.49 18.76 -4.79
N THR A 79 -3.26 18.41 -6.05
CA THR A 79 -3.15 17.02 -6.50
C THR A 79 -1.86 16.85 -7.29
N PHE A 80 -1.21 15.70 -7.14
CA PHE A 80 -0.02 15.33 -7.90
C PHE A 80 0.10 13.81 -7.99
N SER A 81 1.05 13.31 -8.78
CA SER A 81 1.33 11.89 -8.87
C SER A 81 2.79 11.60 -8.59
N LEU A 82 3.05 10.52 -7.85
CA LEU A 82 4.39 10.00 -7.64
C LEU A 82 4.43 8.49 -7.93
N PRO A 83 5.58 7.97 -8.41
CA PRO A 83 5.81 6.54 -8.38
C PRO A 83 5.75 6.03 -6.94
N LEU A 84 5.06 4.90 -6.73
CA LEU A 84 5.20 4.15 -5.49
C LEU A 84 6.57 3.47 -5.44
N MET A 85 7.02 3.14 -4.24
CA MET A 85 8.13 2.24 -4.03
C MET A 85 7.94 0.95 -4.82
N THR A 86 9.06 0.40 -5.30
CA THR A 86 9.02 -0.80 -6.14
C THR A 86 8.44 -1.96 -5.34
N MET A 87 7.33 -2.50 -5.82
CA MET A 87 6.79 -3.77 -5.37
C MET A 87 7.27 -4.86 -6.32
N SER A 88 7.44 -6.07 -5.83
CA SER A 88 7.89 -7.19 -6.66
C SER A 88 6.99 -8.39 -6.47
N VAL A 89 6.64 -9.04 -7.59
CA VAL A 89 6.09 -10.40 -7.59
C VAL A 89 7.25 -11.34 -7.35
N ILE A 90 7.17 -12.10 -6.27
CA ILE A 90 8.20 -13.08 -5.88
C ILE A 90 7.59 -14.46 -6.03
N GLU A 91 8.30 -15.37 -6.69
CA GLU A 91 7.98 -16.79 -6.74
C GLU A 91 8.93 -17.58 -5.86
N ASN A 92 8.39 -18.48 -5.05
CA ASN A 92 9.15 -19.61 -4.51
C ASN A 92 9.08 -20.76 -5.53
N THR A 93 10.17 -21.08 -6.22
CA THR A 93 10.21 -22.14 -7.23
C THR A 93 10.18 -23.54 -6.63
N GLN A 94 10.34 -23.65 -5.30
CA GLN A 94 10.26 -24.89 -4.53
C GLN A 94 9.12 -24.82 -3.50
N PHE A 95 7.99 -24.25 -3.90
CA PHE A 95 6.82 -24.09 -3.04
C PHE A 95 6.27 -25.44 -2.55
N GLU A 96 5.82 -25.48 -1.30
CA GLU A 96 5.04 -26.61 -0.75
C GLU A 96 3.54 -26.37 -0.93
N ARG A 97 3.15 -25.09 -1.01
CA ARG A 97 1.75 -24.67 -1.15
C ARG A 97 1.58 -23.83 -2.41
N ASN A 98 0.74 -24.31 -3.32
CA ASN A 98 0.37 -23.58 -4.53
C ASN A 98 -0.62 -22.46 -4.19
N VAL A 99 -0.12 -21.43 -3.49
CA VAL A 99 -0.88 -20.30 -2.95
C VAL A 99 -0.17 -19.01 -3.34
N ALA A 100 -0.96 -18.02 -3.75
CA ALA A 100 -0.53 -16.64 -3.92
C ALA A 100 -1.06 -15.81 -2.74
N ILE A 101 -0.21 -15.57 -1.74
CA ILE A 101 -0.57 -14.82 -0.52
C ILE A 101 -0.27 -13.33 -0.71
N VAL A 102 -1.29 -12.47 -0.62
CA VAL A 102 -1.17 -11.03 -0.89
C VAL A 102 -2.00 -10.19 0.06
N HIS A 103 -1.75 -8.89 0.11
CA HIS A 103 -2.70 -7.94 0.70
C HIS A 103 -3.86 -7.68 -0.28
N ALA A 104 -5.07 -7.43 0.23
CA ALA A 104 -6.25 -7.20 -0.62
C ALA A 104 -6.04 -6.08 -1.66
N ALA A 105 -5.32 -5.01 -1.30
CA ALA A 105 -5.01 -3.90 -2.22
C ALA A 105 -4.14 -4.31 -3.44
N THR A 106 -3.45 -5.44 -3.40
CA THR A 106 -2.60 -5.93 -4.50
C THR A 106 -3.20 -7.14 -5.22
N GLU A 107 -4.43 -7.54 -4.91
CA GLU A 107 -5.13 -8.68 -5.55
C GLU A 107 -5.17 -8.53 -7.07
N GLY A 108 -5.61 -7.36 -7.56
CA GLY A 108 -5.73 -7.11 -9.00
C GLY A 108 -4.39 -7.19 -9.72
N LEU A 109 -3.29 -6.83 -9.05
CA LEU A 109 -1.93 -6.97 -9.61
C LEU A 109 -1.53 -8.45 -9.68
N MET A 110 -1.79 -9.23 -8.63
CA MET A 110 -1.50 -10.66 -8.61
C MET A 110 -2.30 -11.41 -9.67
N LYS A 111 -3.61 -11.18 -9.76
CA LYS A 111 -4.48 -11.80 -10.78
C LYS A 111 -3.95 -11.51 -12.18
N ARG A 112 -3.65 -10.24 -12.50
CA ARG A 112 -3.06 -9.87 -13.80
C ARG A 112 -1.76 -10.59 -14.09
N TYR A 113 -0.87 -10.69 -13.11
CA TYR A 113 0.38 -11.44 -13.27
C TYR A 113 0.09 -12.91 -13.58
N LEU A 114 -0.73 -13.58 -12.77
CA LEU A 114 -1.09 -14.99 -12.95
C LEU A 114 -1.73 -15.25 -14.32
N THR A 115 -2.62 -14.37 -14.78
CA THR A 115 -3.18 -14.45 -16.14
C THR A 115 -2.07 -14.36 -17.20
N SER A 116 -1.13 -13.41 -17.07
CA SER A 116 -0.06 -13.21 -18.06
C SER A 116 0.91 -14.38 -18.19
N VAL A 117 1.08 -15.17 -17.12
CA VAL A 117 1.91 -16.40 -17.12
C VAL A 117 1.08 -17.68 -17.22
N ASN A 118 -0.20 -17.56 -17.59
CA ASN A 118 -1.13 -18.67 -17.80
C ASN A 118 -1.31 -19.58 -16.56
N LEU A 119 -1.32 -18.97 -15.37
CA LEU A 119 -1.55 -19.60 -14.07
C LEU A 119 -2.87 -19.17 -13.42
N ASP A 120 -3.69 -18.34 -14.06
CA ASP A 120 -5.05 -18.03 -13.62
C ASP A 120 -6.05 -19.06 -14.19
N ASN A 121 -5.94 -20.30 -13.72
CA ASN A 121 -6.78 -21.43 -14.14
C ASN A 121 -6.96 -22.45 -13.01
N ALA A 122 -7.68 -23.55 -13.26
CA ALA A 122 -8.03 -24.57 -12.26
C ALA A 122 -6.82 -25.25 -11.59
N TRP A 123 -5.64 -25.21 -12.20
CA TRP A 123 -4.38 -25.76 -11.68
C TRP A 123 -3.44 -24.68 -11.12
N GLY A 124 -3.88 -23.42 -11.21
CA GLY A 124 -3.21 -22.24 -10.71
C GLY A 124 -3.14 -22.16 -9.19
N PRO A 125 -2.35 -21.21 -8.65
CA PRO A 125 -2.32 -20.96 -7.22
C PRO A 125 -3.63 -20.34 -6.73
N SER A 126 -4.09 -20.76 -5.56
CA SER A 126 -5.20 -20.09 -4.86
C SER A 126 -4.75 -18.72 -4.35
N VAL A 127 -5.49 -17.66 -4.66
CA VAL A 127 -5.21 -16.32 -4.11
C VAL A 127 -5.79 -16.22 -2.69
N MET A 128 -4.93 -15.94 -1.71
CA MET A 128 -5.29 -15.76 -0.31
C MET A 128 -4.89 -14.39 0.19
N PHE A 129 -5.59 -13.88 1.21
CA PHE A 129 -5.37 -12.55 1.74
C PHE A 129 -4.68 -12.56 3.10
N ALA A 130 -3.75 -11.63 3.28
CA ALA A 130 -3.13 -11.29 4.55
C ALA A 130 -3.48 -9.85 4.97
N PRO A 131 -3.50 -9.54 6.28
CA PRO A 131 -3.83 -8.21 6.80
C PRO A 131 -2.88 -7.08 6.37
N SER A 132 -1.65 -7.41 5.98
CA SER A 132 -0.67 -6.43 5.47
C SER A 132 0.33 -7.10 4.53
N LYS A 133 1.08 -6.29 3.78
CA LYS A 133 2.16 -6.78 2.90
C LYS A 133 3.28 -7.47 3.69
N ILE A 134 3.56 -7.03 4.92
CA ILE A 134 4.57 -7.65 5.79
C ILE A 134 4.08 -9.02 6.28
N VAL A 135 2.80 -9.13 6.68
CA VAL A 135 2.23 -10.43 7.09
C VAL A 135 2.17 -11.40 5.91
N ALA A 136 1.86 -10.90 4.70
CA ALA A 136 1.94 -11.70 3.48
C ALA A 136 3.35 -12.24 3.23
N LEU A 137 4.39 -11.41 3.40
CA LEU A 137 5.79 -11.82 3.26
C LEU A 137 6.18 -12.90 4.27
N GLN A 138 5.79 -12.74 5.52
CA GLN A 138 6.06 -13.70 6.59
C GLN A 138 5.38 -15.05 6.32
N SER A 139 4.11 -15.04 5.92
CA SER A 139 3.38 -16.27 5.54
C SER A 139 3.97 -16.91 4.29
N PHE A 140 4.35 -16.11 3.28
CA PHE A 140 5.01 -16.58 2.06
C PHE A 140 6.25 -17.43 2.36
N ILE A 141 7.12 -16.93 3.23
CA ILE A 141 8.34 -17.63 3.65
C ILE A 141 8.01 -18.79 4.58
N LYS A 142 7.26 -18.55 5.66
CA LYS A 142 7.02 -19.56 6.71
C LYS A 142 6.28 -20.79 6.18
N GLU A 143 5.28 -20.58 5.34
CA GLU A 143 4.40 -21.63 4.83
C GLU A 143 4.83 -22.15 3.45
N GLN A 144 5.98 -21.69 2.95
CA GLN A 144 6.53 -22.05 1.64
C GLN A 144 5.47 -21.88 0.52
N ASN A 145 4.75 -20.77 0.55
CA ASN A 145 3.75 -20.44 -0.47
C ASN A 145 4.44 -20.07 -1.79
N ARG A 146 3.72 -20.22 -2.91
CA ARG A 146 4.29 -20.03 -4.24
C ARG A 146 4.51 -18.58 -4.63
N PHE A 147 3.56 -17.69 -4.39
CA PHE A 147 3.69 -16.30 -4.82
C PHE A 147 3.35 -15.30 -3.72
N THR A 148 3.96 -14.12 -3.80
CA THR A 148 3.54 -12.92 -3.05
C THR A 148 3.85 -11.63 -3.82
N ILE A 149 3.24 -10.52 -3.41
CA ILE A 149 3.58 -9.15 -3.86
C ILE A 149 3.88 -8.30 -2.64
N VAL A 150 5.12 -7.84 -2.54
CA VAL A 150 5.64 -7.10 -1.38
C VAL A 150 6.56 -5.96 -1.83
N SER A 151 6.94 -5.08 -0.91
CA SER A 151 8.00 -4.10 -1.16
C SER A 151 9.31 -4.84 -1.47
N GLU A 152 9.93 -4.53 -2.60
CA GLU A 152 11.20 -5.14 -3.00
C GLU A 152 12.31 -4.85 -1.99
N GLU A 153 12.33 -3.63 -1.45
CA GLU A 153 13.32 -3.23 -0.45
C GLU A 153 13.18 -4.05 0.84
N GLN A 154 11.94 -4.28 1.29
CA GLN A 154 11.68 -5.10 2.47
C GLN A 154 12.10 -6.56 2.25
N PHE A 155 11.82 -7.11 1.07
CA PHE A 155 12.27 -8.46 0.73
C PHE A 155 13.80 -8.57 0.71
N LYS A 156 14.48 -7.61 0.07
CA LYS A 156 15.96 -7.58 -0.03
C LYS A 156 16.70 -7.47 1.31
N LYS A 157 16.00 -7.08 2.39
CA LYS A 157 16.56 -7.07 3.75
C LYS A 157 16.57 -8.45 4.42
N LEU A 158 15.85 -9.42 3.85
CA LEU A 158 15.73 -10.77 4.41
C LEU A 158 16.80 -11.71 3.82
N PRO A 159 17.36 -12.65 4.61
CA PRO A 159 18.30 -13.66 4.10
C PRO A 159 17.76 -14.44 2.91
N GLU A 160 16.45 -14.73 2.91
CA GLU A 160 15.73 -15.43 1.85
C GLU A 160 15.86 -14.75 0.48
N SER A 161 16.13 -13.44 0.44
CA SER A 161 16.33 -12.75 -0.84
C SER A 161 17.60 -13.17 -1.60
N SER A 162 18.52 -13.86 -0.94
CA SER A 162 19.73 -14.41 -1.55
C SER A 162 19.61 -15.91 -1.90
N ASP A 163 18.49 -16.55 -1.54
CA ASP A 163 18.25 -17.96 -1.85
C ASP A 163 17.65 -18.09 -3.26
N GLU A 164 18.28 -18.93 -4.09
CA GLU A 164 17.96 -19.11 -5.51
C GLU A 164 16.52 -19.58 -5.76
N LYS A 165 15.86 -20.19 -4.76
CA LYS A 165 14.46 -20.60 -4.89
C LYS A 165 13.49 -19.42 -4.90
N TYR A 166 13.87 -18.27 -4.35
CA TYR A 166 13.01 -17.09 -4.35
C TYR A 166 13.41 -16.14 -5.48
N GLN A 167 12.57 -16.08 -6.51
CA GLN A 167 12.87 -15.35 -7.73
C GLN A 167 11.92 -14.17 -7.89
N ILE A 168 12.49 -12.97 -8.09
CA ILE A 168 11.72 -11.81 -8.52
C ILE A 168 11.29 -12.02 -9.96
N ARG A 169 9.98 -12.20 -10.18
CA ARG A 169 9.40 -12.45 -11.50
C ARG A 169 9.00 -11.19 -12.23
N GLN A 170 8.55 -10.18 -11.49
CA GLN A 170 8.11 -8.92 -12.05
C GLN A 170 8.32 -7.80 -11.04
N GLN A 171 8.92 -6.70 -11.48
CA GLN A 171 8.91 -5.44 -10.75
C GLN A 171 7.69 -4.62 -11.15
N LEU A 172 7.00 -4.09 -10.15
CA LEU A 172 5.79 -3.29 -10.27
C LEU A 172 6.09 -1.90 -9.71
N LYS A 173 5.98 -0.88 -10.57
CA LYS A 173 6.20 0.53 -10.23
C LYS A 173 4.96 1.36 -10.58
N PRO A 174 3.81 1.10 -9.93
CA PRO A 174 2.60 1.86 -10.22
C PRO A 174 2.78 3.33 -9.85
N GLN A 175 2.11 4.20 -10.60
CA GLN A 175 1.93 5.60 -10.22
C GLN A 175 0.76 5.69 -9.23
N MET A 176 0.89 6.54 -8.22
CA MET A 176 -0.17 6.87 -7.28
C MET A 176 -0.50 8.35 -7.37
N VAL A 177 -1.78 8.66 -7.45
CA VAL A 177 -2.28 10.03 -7.33
C VAL A 177 -2.43 10.35 -5.85
N TRP A 178 -1.91 11.50 -5.45
CA TRP A 178 -1.96 12.04 -4.09
C TRP A 178 -2.80 13.30 -4.08
N ILE A 179 -3.55 13.46 -2.99
CA ILE A 179 -4.37 14.63 -2.75
C ILE A 179 -3.98 15.26 -1.43
N VAL A 180 -3.89 16.59 -1.42
CA VAL A 180 -3.69 17.38 -0.21
C VAL A 180 -4.94 18.17 0.06
N TYR A 181 -5.53 17.93 1.22
CA TYR A 181 -6.63 18.71 1.75
C TYR A 181 -6.13 19.69 2.80
N ARG A 182 -6.80 20.84 2.91
CA ARG A 182 -6.81 21.66 4.13
C ARG A 182 -8.13 21.45 4.84
N VAL A 183 -8.07 21.24 6.16
CA VAL A 183 -9.26 21.14 7.02
C VAL A 183 -9.79 22.55 7.31
N LEU A 184 -11.09 22.77 7.09
CA LEU A 184 -11.74 24.09 7.12
C LEU A 184 -12.24 24.54 8.50
#